data_AF-A0A4S8MMT3-F1
#
_entry.id   AF-A0A4S8MMT3-F1
#
_cell.length_a   1.000
_cell.length_b   1.000
_cell.length_c   1.000
_cell.angle_alpha   90.00
_cell.angle_beta   90.00
_cell.angle_gamma   90.00
#
_symmetry.space_group_name_H-M   'P 1'
#
loop_
_entity.id
_entity.type
_entity.pdbx_description
1 polymer ?
#
loop_
_entity_poly.entity_id
_entity_poly.type
_entity_poly.pdbx_seq_one_letter_code
_entity_poly.pdbx_strand_id
1 'polypeptide(L)'
;LQRQYLELYARIEWLDKYLPRIQAQEKTHPVNLDLMGAFAYSPDDLQRLFYAGIPVWFLREVTHLPSLRVDKLVRPIAETANQMLPMRHSDRNVDLADAVPPHRLVWTGGWT
;
A
#
# COMPACT_ATOMS: atom_id res chain seq x y z
N LEU A 1 3.85 -19.21 -7.88
CA LEU A 1 2.56 -19.15 -8.60
C LEU A 1 1.62 -18.07 -8.05
N GLN A 2 1.25 -18.07 -6.76
CA GLN A 2 0.30 -17.09 -6.19
C GLN A 2 0.68 -15.61 -6.43
N ARG A 3 1.93 -15.23 -6.16
CA ARG A 3 2.41 -13.85 -6.39
C ARG A 3 2.31 -13.43 -7.86
N GLN A 4 2.77 -14.26 -8.78
CA GLN A 4 2.74 -13.97 -10.22
C GLN A 4 1.32 -13.83 -10.74
N TYR A 5 0.39 -14.66 -10.24
CA TYR A 5 -1.03 -14.53 -10.57
C TYR A 5 -1.61 -13.19 -10.10
N LEU A 6 -1.32 -12.77 -8.86
CA LEU A 6 -1.78 -11.50 -8.32
C LEU A 6 -1.19 -10.30 -9.07
N GLU A 7 0.10 -10.34 -9.40
CA GLU A 7 0.76 -9.29 -10.19
C GLU A 7 0.15 -9.18 -11.60
N LEU A 8 -0.12 -10.31 -12.25
CA LEU A 8 -0.73 -10.34 -13.57
C LEU A 8 -2.19 -9.86 -13.53
N TYR A 9 -2.96 -10.28 -12.55
CA TYR A 9 -4.34 -9.83 -12.35
C TYR A 9 -4.40 -8.31 -12.11
N ALA A 10 -3.57 -7.80 -11.20
CA ALA A 10 -3.47 -6.36 -10.93
C ALA A 10 -3.03 -5.59 -12.18
N ARG A 11 -2.14 -6.15 -13.00
CA ARG A 11 -1.70 -5.53 -14.25
C ARG A 11 -2.81 -5.47 -15.29
N ILE A 12 -3.63 -6.51 -15.40
CA ILE A 12 -4.80 -6.51 -16.29
C ILE A 12 -5.81 -5.45 -15.82
N GLU A 13 -6.14 -5.41 -14.52
CA GLU A 13 -7.05 -4.40 -13.98
C GLU A 13 -6.53 -2.97 -14.20
N TRP A 14 -5.21 -2.77 -14.05
CA TRP A 14 -4.57 -1.49 -14.36
C TRP A 14 -4.79 -1.05 -15.81
N LEU A 15 -4.54 -1.94 -16.77
CA LEU A 15 -4.64 -1.63 -18.18
C LEU A 15 -6.08 -1.42 -18.65
N ASP A 16 -7.01 -2.21 -18.12
CA ASP A 16 -8.41 -2.20 -18.53
C ASP A 16 -9.21 -1.06 -17.88
N LYS A 17 -8.96 -0.78 -16.59
CA LYS A 17 -9.79 0.13 -15.80
C LYS A 17 -9.12 1.46 -15.48
N TYR A 18 -7.91 1.46 -14.94
CA TYR A 18 -7.32 2.69 -14.37
C TYR A 18 -6.53 3.50 -15.41
N LEU A 19 -5.80 2.86 -16.31
CA LEU A 19 -5.04 3.55 -17.35
C LEU A 19 -5.94 4.41 -18.25
N PRO A 20 -7.10 3.93 -18.75
CA PRO A 20 -7.99 4.75 -19.55
C PRO A 20 -8.58 5.92 -18.76
N ARG A 21 -8.87 5.74 -17.46
CA ARG A 21 -9.38 6.81 -16.58
C ARG A 21 -8.35 7.92 -16.36
N ILE A 22 -7.08 7.54 -16.21
CA ILE A 22 -5.96 8.49 -16.06
C ILE A 22 -5.75 9.28 -17.36
N GLN A 23 -5.88 8.63 -18.52
CA GLN A 23 -5.66 9.25 -19.82
C GLN A 23 -6.83 10.11 -20.28
N ALA A 24 -8.06 9.68 -20.02
CA ALA A 24 -9.25 10.41 -20.45
C ALA A 24 -9.41 11.75 -19.73
N GLN A 25 -9.05 11.86 -18.44
CA GLN A 25 -9.13 13.10 -17.63
C GLN A 25 -10.49 13.84 -17.62
N GLU A 26 -11.53 13.27 -18.21
CA GLU A 26 -12.84 13.92 -18.38
C GLU A 26 -13.68 13.95 -17.10
N LYS A 27 -13.47 12.99 -16.18
CA LYS A 27 -14.32 12.83 -14.99
C LYS A 27 -13.56 12.27 -13.80
N THR A 28 -13.86 12.80 -12.61
CA THR A 28 -13.41 12.22 -11.34
C THR A 28 -14.21 10.95 -11.03
N HIS A 29 -13.51 9.83 -10.85
CA HIS A 29 -14.13 8.57 -10.46
C HIS A 29 -14.21 8.44 -8.93
N PRO A 30 -15.26 7.78 -8.40
CA PRO A 30 -15.33 7.51 -6.96
C PRO A 30 -14.17 6.62 -6.52
N VAL A 31 -13.63 6.93 -5.34
CA VAL A 31 -12.49 6.20 -4.77
C VAL A 31 -12.91 4.80 -4.34
N ASN A 32 -12.18 3.79 -4.78
CA ASN A 32 -12.38 2.41 -4.35
C ASN A 32 -11.66 2.16 -3.02
N LEU A 33 -12.43 2.03 -1.93
CA LEU A 33 -11.92 1.81 -0.58
C LEU A 33 -11.37 0.38 -0.34
N ASP A 34 -11.69 -0.57 -1.21
CA ASP A 34 -11.20 -1.95 -1.10
C ASP A 34 -9.74 -2.09 -1.58
N LEU A 35 -9.21 -1.05 -2.24
CA LEU A 35 -7.81 -1.03 -2.66
C LEU A 35 -6.91 -0.61 -1.50
N MET A 36 -5.76 -1.29 -1.38
CA MET A 36 -4.66 -0.82 -0.53
C MET A 36 -4.14 0.57 -0.93
N GLY A 37 -4.44 1.04 -2.15
CA GLY A 37 -4.07 2.35 -2.69
C GLY A 37 -2.58 2.51 -3.04
N ALA A 38 -2.14 3.74 -3.26
CA ALA A 38 -0.80 4.06 -3.77
C ALA A 38 -0.13 5.20 -2.99
N PHE A 39 1.17 5.06 -2.73
CA PHE A 39 2.02 6.13 -2.21
C PHE A 39 2.63 6.91 -3.37
N ALA A 40 2.51 8.24 -3.33
CA ALA A 40 3.08 9.12 -4.35
C ALA A 40 3.86 10.26 -3.71
N TYR A 41 4.98 10.61 -4.34
CA TYR A 41 5.83 11.74 -3.96
C TYR A 41 5.61 12.96 -4.86
N SER A 42 5.06 12.75 -6.07
CA SER A 42 4.71 13.82 -7.01
C SER A 42 3.23 14.20 -6.86
N PRO A 43 2.91 15.51 -6.73
CA PRO A 43 1.53 15.99 -6.75
C PRO A 43 0.78 15.60 -8.03
N ASP A 44 1.46 15.60 -9.18
CA ASP A 44 0.83 15.33 -10.48
C ASP A 44 0.37 13.87 -10.57
N ASP A 45 1.21 12.94 -10.13
CA ASP A 45 0.87 11.51 -10.14
C ASP A 45 -0.20 11.21 -9.11
N LEU A 46 -0.15 11.87 -7.94
CA LEU A 46 -1.19 11.75 -6.94
C LEU A 46 -2.55 12.20 -7.47
N GLN A 47 -2.60 13.35 -8.13
CA GLN A 47 -3.82 13.89 -8.70
C GLN A 47 -4.38 12.95 -9.79
N ARG A 48 -3.52 12.43 -10.67
CA ARG A 48 -3.92 11.46 -11.71
C ARG A 48 -4.51 10.19 -11.12
N LEU A 49 -3.86 9.62 -10.10
CA LEU A 49 -4.31 8.40 -9.43
C LEU A 49 -5.60 8.63 -8.65
N PHE A 50 -5.73 9.78 -7.98
CA PHE A 50 -6.95 10.16 -7.28
C PHE A 50 -8.13 10.30 -8.24
N TYR A 51 -7.93 10.97 -9.38
CA TYR A 51 -8.97 11.09 -10.41
C TYR A 51 -9.41 9.74 -10.98
N ALA A 52 -8.50 8.77 -11.06
CA ALA A 52 -8.81 7.40 -11.49
C ALA A 52 -9.66 6.61 -10.48
N GLY A 53 -9.84 7.14 -9.27
CA GLY A 53 -10.55 6.49 -8.16
C GLY A 53 -9.66 5.57 -7.32
N ILE A 54 -8.35 5.79 -7.31
CA ILE A 54 -7.40 5.04 -6.48
C ILE A 54 -7.13 5.84 -5.19
N PRO A 55 -7.20 5.22 -4.00
CA PRO A 55 -6.76 5.85 -2.76
C PRO A 55 -5.28 6.21 -2.83
N VAL A 56 -4.92 7.44 -2.45
CA VAL A 56 -3.54 7.94 -2.55
C VAL A 56 -3.06 8.55 -1.25
N TRP A 57 -1.80 8.31 -0.91
CA TRP A 57 -1.12 8.95 0.21
C TRP A 57 0.05 9.79 -0.30
N PHE A 58 -0.01 11.09 0.00
CA PHE A 58 1.05 12.01 -0.39
C PHE A 58 2.21 11.98 0.59
N LEU A 59 3.39 11.58 0.11
CA LEU A 59 4.61 11.59 0.88
C LEU A 59 5.39 12.87 0.56
N ARG A 60 5.30 13.86 1.45
CA ARG A 60 6.12 15.09 1.37
C ARG A 60 7.41 14.89 2.16
N GLU A 61 8.54 15.29 1.58
CA GLU A 61 9.79 15.38 2.32
C GLU A 61 9.74 16.51 3.36
N VAL A 62 10.36 16.27 4.53
CA VAL A 62 10.35 17.17 5.68
C VAL A 62 10.98 18.54 5.37
N THR A 63 11.89 18.59 4.39
CA THR A 63 12.55 19.81 3.90
C THR A 63 11.58 20.83 3.28
N HIS A 64 10.41 20.38 2.78
CA HIS A 64 9.47 21.21 2.03
C HIS A 64 8.39 21.89 2.90
N LEU A 65 8.48 21.78 4.23
CA LEU A 65 7.50 22.34 5.16
C LEU A 65 8.16 23.28 6.19
N PRO A 66 8.61 24.48 5.78
CA PRO A 66 9.35 25.40 6.64
C PRO A 66 8.52 25.97 7.81
N SER A 67 7.18 25.92 7.75
CA SER A 67 6.29 26.46 8.78
C SER A 67 5.50 25.40 9.56
N LEU A 68 5.64 24.11 9.22
CA LEU A 68 4.89 23.07 9.92
C LEU A 68 5.59 22.74 11.23
N ARG A 69 5.00 23.17 12.34
CA ARG A 69 5.49 22.87 13.68
C ARG A 69 5.38 21.36 13.93
N VAL A 70 6.49 20.65 13.78
CA VAL A 70 6.62 19.25 14.16
C VAL A 70 6.96 19.21 15.65
N ASP A 71 5.94 19.07 16.51
CA ASP A 71 6.14 19.02 17.97
C ASP A 71 6.95 17.79 18.41
N LYS A 72 6.88 16.68 17.66
CA LYS A 72 7.63 15.46 17.96
C LYS A 72 7.93 14.65 16.71
N LEU A 73 9.21 14.53 16.37
CA LEU A 73 9.68 13.58 15.36
C LEU A 73 9.68 12.17 15.97
N VAL A 74 8.74 11.32 15.53
CA VAL A 74 8.70 9.91 15.92
C VAL A 74 9.52 9.12 14.92
N ARG A 75 10.57 8.43 15.38
CA ARG A 75 11.34 7.52 14.52
C ARG A 75 10.42 6.42 14.00
N PRO A 76 10.54 6.00 12.72
CA PRO A 76 9.83 4.83 12.23
C PRO A 76 10.06 3.66 13.19
N ILE A 77 8.98 2.94 13.50
CA ILE A 77 9.08 1.71 14.27
C ILE A 77 9.80 0.72 13.36
N ALA A 78 11.09 0.51 13.63
CA ALA A 78 11.85 -0.52 12.96
C ALA A 78 11.49 -1.88 13.59
N GLU A 79 11.48 -2.91 12.76
CA GLU A 79 11.49 -4.29 13.25
C GLU A 79 12.69 -4.44 14.19
N THR A 80 12.42 -4.78 15.44
CA THR A 80 13.49 -5.19 16.36
C THR A 80 14.12 -6.46 15.79
N ALA A 81 15.43 -6.70 16.00
CA ALA A 81 16.17 -7.84 15.45
C ALA A 81 15.59 -9.26 15.78
N ASN A 82 14.46 -9.32 16.49
CA ASN A 82 13.75 -10.50 16.95
C ASN A 82 12.38 -10.68 16.26
N GLN A 83 12.13 -10.12 15.08
CA GLN A 83 10.85 -10.25 14.34
C GLN A 83 9.62 -9.70 15.06
N MET A 84 9.82 -8.87 16.09
CA MET A 84 8.74 -8.25 16.84
C MET A 84 8.58 -6.80 16.40
N LEU A 85 7.38 -6.43 15.97
CA LEU A 85 6.99 -5.05 15.69
C LEU A 85 6.13 -4.49 16.83
N PRO A 86 6.61 -3.50 17.60
CA PRO A 86 5.79 -2.90 18.64
C PRO A 86 4.64 -2.09 18.01
N MET A 87 3.45 -2.21 18.59
CA MET A 87 2.28 -1.45 18.13
C MET A 87 2.37 0.00 18.59
N ARG A 88 2.00 0.94 17.70
CA ARG A 88 2.08 2.39 17.97
C ARG A 88 1.18 2.86 19.12
N HIS A 89 0.08 2.15 19.38
CA HIS A 89 -0.97 2.57 20.31
C HIS A 89 -1.31 1.49 21.36
N SER A 90 -0.50 0.43 21.47
CA SER A 90 -0.67 -0.56 22.52
C SER A 90 0.68 -1.12 22.93
N ASP A 91 0.78 -1.61 24.17
CA ASP A 91 1.98 -2.29 24.69
C ASP A 91 2.16 -3.70 24.10
N ARG A 92 1.44 -4.02 23.01
CA ARG A 92 1.52 -5.30 22.34
C ARG A 92 2.54 -5.22 21.22
N ASN A 93 3.26 -6.32 21.05
CA ASN A 93 4.14 -6.53 19.91
C ASN A 93 3.46 -7.50 18.94
N VAL A 94 3.53 -7.20 17.66
CA VAL A 94 3.14 -8.11 16.58
C VAL A 94 4.34 -9.00 16.29
N ASP A 95 4.14 -10.30 16.47
CA ASP A 95 5.11 -11.30 16.04
C ASP A 95 5.00 -11.48 14.52
N LEU A 96 6.11 -11.28 13.83
CA LEU A 96 6.26 -11.49 12.40
C LEU A 96 6.81 -12.88 12.04
N ALA A 97 7.14 -13.71 13.03
CA ALA A 97 7.58 -15.07 12.78
C ALA A 97 6.49 -15.86 12.04
N ASP A 98 6.92 -16.83 11.22
CA ASP A 98 6.00 -17.76 10.60
C ASP A 98 5.16 -18.47 11.67
N ALA A 99 3.85 -18.50 11.49
CA ALA A 99 2.95 -19.11 12.46
C ALA A 99 3.34 -20.59 12.71
N VAL A 100 3.37 -21.00 13.99
CA VAL A 100 3.57 -22.39 14.40
C VAL A 100 2.32 -22.86 15.16
N PRO A 101 1.55 -23.82 14.63
CA PRO A 101 1.76 -24.53 13.37
C PRO A 101 1.52 -23.63 12.14
N PRO A 102 2.15 -23.93 10.99
CA PRO A 102 1.95 -23.18 9.77
C PRO A 102 0.46 -23.09 9.44
N HIS A 103 0.04 -21.91 8.96
CA HIS A 103 -1.34 -21.72 8.52
C HIS A 103 -1.74 -22.83 7.54
N ARG A 104 -2.96 -23.32 7.68
CA ARG A 104 -3.49 -24.42 6.86
C ARG A 104 -3.28 -24.12 5.37
N LEU A 105 -2.45 -24.92 4.71
CA LEU A 105 -2.31 -24.92 3.26
C LEU A 105 -3.65 -25.36 2.66
N VAL A 106 -4.43 -24.40 2.15
CA VAL A 106 -5.75 -24.65 1.54
C VAL A 106 -5.61 -25.18 0.11
N TRP A 107 -4.43 -25.07 -0.50
CA TRP A 107 -4.18 -25.54 -1.87
C TRP A 107 -2.76 -26.10 -2.02
N THR A 108 -2.66 -27.35 -2.48
CA THR A 108 -1.43 -27.97 -2.96
C THR A 108 -1.67 -28.47 -4.38
N GLY A 109 -1.16 -27.76 -5.38
CA GLY A 109 -1.25 -28.21 -6.77
C GLY A 109 -0.32 -29.39 -7.02
N GLY A 110 -0.87 -30.54 -7.39
CA GLY A 110 -0.12 -31.68 -7.92
C GLY A 110 -0.01 -31.57 -9.44
N TRP A 111 1.20 -31.55 -9.97
CA TRP A 111 1.46 -31.84 -11.38
C TRP A 111 1.79 -33.33 -11.47
N THR A 112 0.90 -34.10 -12.10
CA THR A 112 1.22 -35.43 -12.67
C THR A 112 1.88 -35.26 -14.03
#